data_AF-R5IHH3-F1
#
_entry.id   AF-R5IHH3-F1
#
_cell.length_a   1.000
_cell.length_b   1.000
_cell.length_c   1.000
_cell.angle_alpha   90.00
_cell.angle_beta   90.00
_cell.angle_gamma   90.00
#
_symmetry.space_group_name_H-M   'P 1'
#
loop_
_entity.id
_entity.type
_entity.pdbx_description
1 polymer ?
#
loop_
_entity_poly.entity_id
_entity_poly.type
_entity_poly.pdbx_seq_one_letter_code
_entity_poly.pdbx_strand_id
1 'polypeptide(L)'
;MTNKEIGELRRRMKPDRTNLTAVYGCYVASSGEVLSTFREPFGLMTEEDKEKYLAIFRRALSGTPDKNLLDLSFTTKQVADSDEHRLLMRLRETALDDEEARQKLFQTIIGAVSFEENFLILLAHERYDVPFKAKDGAKLDDGSEVFSYFVCAVCPVKPGRELLSYIAEEKTFHNRSAGWAAGMPEAGFLFPAFDGRRTNLYNCLFYTHSSGADNQPLIDALFHVQPPMPADEQRDTFSGVLRNALDDECSLAVVQQVRQEIKDRIDAWQEAKSDDPLVVSGDELKDVLESCGVSEDKRMQFGAQFDESFGGGAVLNPRNLIDVKKCVVKTPDVSITVNPERPDLIETRTLGGVRYILIKADEGVELNGIDLAEEAE
;
A
#
# COMPACT_ATOMS: atom_id res chain seq x y z
N MET A 1 0.29 -10.58 2.68
CA MET A 1 1.04 -10.65 1.40
C MET A 1 2.29 -9.79 1.36
N THR A 2 3.43 -10.37 1.01
CA THR A 2 4.72 -9.68 0.84
C THR A 2 4.85 -9.02 -0.54
N ASN A 3 5.78 -8.05 -0.66
CA ASN A 3 6.13 -7.43 -1.95
C ASN A 3 6.55 -8.45 -3.03
N LYS A 4 7.21 -9.54 -2.64
CA LYS A 4 7.67 -10.59 -3.56
C LYS A 4 6.47 -11.37 -4.12
N GLU A 5 5.52 -11.74 -3.27
CA GLU A 5 4.28 -12.43 -3.65
C GLU A 5 3.39 -11.56 -4.54
N ILE A 6 3.18 -10.29 -4.15
CA ILE A 6 2.45 -9.32 -4.96
C ILE A 6 3.15 -9.15 -6.33
N GLY A 7 4.47 -9.03 -6.33
CA GLY A 7 5.28 -8.95 -7.55
C GLY A 7 5.16 -10.20 -8.45
N GLU A 8 4.99 -11.39 -7.87
CA GLU A 8 4.75 -12.63 -8.60
C GLU A 8 3.41 -12.58 -9.34
N LEU A 9 2.32 -12.23 -8.65
CA LEU A 9 0.99 -12.11 -9.27
C LEU A 9 0.93 -10.97 -10.31
N ARG A 10 1.55 -9.82 -10.04
CA ARG A 10 1.63 -8.71 -11.01
C ARG A 10 2.30 -9.12 -12.32
N ARG A 11 3.31 -10.00 -12.28
CA ARG A 11 3.99 -10.49 -13.49
C ARG A 11 3.09 -11.40 -14.33
N ARG A 12 2.03 -11.98 -13.75
CA ARG A 12 1.01 -12.74 -14.48
C ARG A 12 0.05 -11.84 -15.26
N MET A 13 -0.10 -10.58 -14.86
CA MET A 13 -0.91 -9.59 -15.58
C MET A 13 -0.19 -9.10 -16.84
N LYS A 14 0.17 -10.00 -17.76
CA LYS A 14 0.74 -9.73 -19.09
C LYS A 14 0.13 -10.67 -20.12
N PRO A 15 -0.07 -10.24 -21.38
CA PRO A 15 -0.73 -11.07 -22.40
C PRO A 15 -0.08 -12.46 -22.58
N ASP A 16 1.23 -12.54 -22.47
CA ASP A 16 2.03 -13.75 -22.63
C ASP A 16 2.07 -14.67 -21.39
N ARG A 17 1.47 -14.26 -20.26
CA ARG A 17 1.60 -14.96 -18.96
C ARG A 17 0.30 -15.20 -18.22
N THR A 18 -0.79 -14.58 -18.67
CA THR A 18 -2.08 -14.65 -18.00
C THR A 18 -2.87 -15.87 -18.44
N ASN A 19 -3.63 -16.50 -17.53
CA ASN A 19 -4.65 -17.48 -17.88
C ASN A 19 -6.09 -16.90 -17.79
N LEU A 20 -6.24 -15.58 -17.89
CA LEU A 20 -7.55 -14.92 -17.96
C LEU A 20 -8.38 -15.49 -19.13
N THR A 21 -9.61 -15.91 -18.83
CA THR A 21 -10.57 -16.40 -19.84
C THR A 21 -11.55 -15.33 -20.29
N ALA A 22 -11.94 -14.44 -19.38
CA ALA A 22 -12.84 -13.33 -19.64
C ALA A 22 -12.60 -12.18 -18.65
N VAL A 23 -13.02 -10.98 -19.05
CA VAL A 23 -13.18 -9.83 -18.17
C VAL A 23 -14.66 -9.52 -18.03
N TYR A 24 -15.11 -9.34 -16.80
CA TYR A 24 -16.49 -8.94 -16.50
C TYR A 24 -16.51 -7.48 -16.08
N GLY A 25 -17.50 -6.72 -16.55
CA GLY A 25 -17.58 -5.30 -16.27
C GLY A 25 -19.00 -4.82 -15.94
N CYS A 26 -19.07 -3.79 -15.10
CA CYS A 26 -20.28 -3.05 -14.78
C CYS A 26 -19.97 -1.55 -14.89
N TYR A 27 -20.54 -0.90 -15.90
CA TYR A 27 -20.42 0.54 -16.13
C TYR A 27 -21.59 1.27 -15.48
N VAL A 28 -21.28 2.24 -14.64
CA VAL A 28 -22.22 2.87 -13.72
C VAL A 28 -22.13 4.39 -13.87
N ALA A 29 -23.29 5.05 -13.94
CA ALA A 29 -23.37 6.49 -13.93
C ALA A 29 -22.99 7.06 -12.55
N SER A 30 -22.61 8.34 -12.49
CA SER A 30 -22.39 9.03 -11.21
C SER A 30 -23.63 9.05 -10.30
N SER A 31 -24.83 8.83 -10.85
CA SER A 31 -26.08 8.65 -10.08
C SER A 31 -26.21 7.30 -9.38
N GLY A 32 -25.32 6.33 -9.67
CA GLY A 32 -25.44 4.94 -9.24
C GLY A 32 -26.27 4.06 -10.19
N GLU A 33 -26.82 4.61 -11.27
CA GLU A 33 -27.54 3.83 -12.29
C GLU A 33 -26.58 2.92 -13.06
N VAL A 34 -26.90 1.63 -13.17
CA VAL A 34 -26.14 0.70 -14.01
C VAL A 34 -26.45 0.98 -15.48
N LEU A 35 -25.47 1.50 -16.21
CA LEU A 35 -25.58 1.81 -17.63
C LEU A 35 -25.40 0.58 -18.51
N SER A 36 -24.50 -0.34 -18.11
CA SER A 36 -24.26 -1.59 -18.85
C SER A 36 -23.51 -2.61 -17.98
N THR A 37 -23.78 -3.89 -18.21
CA THR A 37 -22.98 -5.00 -17.71
C THR A 37 -22.51 -5.85 -18.89
N PHE A 38 -21.27 -6.32 -18.87
CA PHE A 38 -20.70 -7.06 -19.99
C PHE A 38 -19.73 -8.16 -19.57
N ARG A 39 -19.49 -9.08 -20.50
CA ARG A 39 -18.48 -10.13 -20.43
C ARG A 39 -17.68 -10.10 -21.72
N GLU A 40 -16.42 -9.71 -21.65
CA GLU A 40 -15.50 -9.72 -22.78
C GLU A 40 -14.65 -10.99 -22.76
N PRO A 41 -14.80 -11.92 -23.72
CA PRO A 41 -13.94 -13.10 -23.82
C PRO A 41 -12.50 -12.67 -24.12
N PHE A 42 -11.57 -12.99 -23.22
CA PHE A 42 -10.20 -12.49 -23.28
C PHE A 42 -9.46 -12.95 -24.55
N GLY A 43 -9.74 -14.17 -25.01
CA GLY A 43 -9.15 -14.73 -26.24
C GLY A 43 -9.63 -14.06 -27.54
N LEU A 44 -10.71 -13.28 -27.51
CA LEU A 44 -11.27 -12.59 -28.68
C LEU A 44 -10.90 -11.10 -28.73
N MET A 45 -10.30 -10.57 -27.66
CA MET A 45 -9.85 -9.18 -27.58
C MET A 45 -8.67 -8.92 -28.53
N THR A 46 -8.56 -7.67 -28.99
CA THR A 46 -7.34 -7.20 -29.64
C THR A 46 -6.18 -7.16 -28.65
N GLU A 47 -4.93 -7.19 -29.12
CA GLU A 47 -3.77 -7.09 -28.22
C GLU A 47 -3.76 -5.77 -27.44
N GLU A 48 -4.22 -4.66 -28.06
CA GLU A 48 -4.33 -3.37 -27.38
C GLU A 48 -5.33 -3.43 -26.22
N ASP A 49 -6.52 -4.02 -26.42
CA ASP A 49 -7.52 -4.16 -25.37
C ASP A 49 -7.01 -5.05 -24.23
N LYS A 50 -6.35 -6.17 -24.54
CA LYS A 50 -5.71 -7.04 -23.55
C LYS A 50 -4.72 -6.27 -22.70
N GLU A 51 -3.86 -5.47 -23.32
CA GLU A 51 -2.88 -4.65 -22.59
C GLU A 51 -3.54 -3.63 -21.66
N LYS A 52 -4.63 -2.98 -22.09
CA LYS A 52 -5.37 -2.02 -21.28
C LYS A 52 -6.02 -2.67 -20.06
N TYR A 53 -6.78 -3.75 -20.24
CA TYR A 53 -7.41 -4.48 -19.13
C TYR A 53 -6.36 -5.01 -18.14
N LEU A 54 -5.30 -5.64 -18.64
CA LEU A 54 -4.24 -6.16 -17.78
C LEU A 54 -3.48 -5.05 -17.05
N ALA A 55 -3.33 -3.86 -17.66
CA ALA A 55 -2.72 -2.72 -16.97
C ALA A 55 -3.57 -2.24 -15.78
N ILE A 56 -4.90 -2.23 -15.92
CA ILE A 56 -5.83 -1.90 -14.82
C ILE A 56 -5.68 -2.90 -13.67
N PHE A 57 -5.80 -4.20 -13.94
CA PHE A 57 -5.66 -5.22 -12.89
C PHE A 57 -4.27 -5.21 -12.27
N ARG A 58 -3.22 -4.99 -13.07
CA ARG A 58 -1.85 -4.83 -12.55
C ARG A 58 -1.74 -3.62 -11.63
N ARG A 59 -2.41 -2.51 -11.94
CA ARG A 59 -2.43 -1.31 -11.09
C ARG A 59 -3.15 -1.57 -9.76
N ALA A 60 -4.26 -2.31 -9.77
CA ALA A 60 -4.96 -2.74 -8.56
C ALA A 60 -4.13 -3.68 -7.65
N LEU A 61 -2.97 -4.16 -8.12
CA LEU A 61 -2.00 -4.94 -7.33
C LEU A 61 -0.69 -4.18 -7.11
N SER A 62 -0.64 -2.87 -7.37
CA SER A 62 0.59 -2.07 -7.33
C SER A 62 0.54 -1.02 -6.22
N GLY A 63 1.70 -0.75 -5.62
CA GLY A 63 1.86 0.35 -4.67
C GLY A 63 2.74 -0.06 -3.50
N THR A 64 2.79 0.79 -2.48
CA THR A 64 3.54 0.52 -1.25
C THR A 64 2.64 -0.24 -0.26
N PRO A 65 3.10 -1.36 0.34
CA PRO A 65 2.40 -2.02 1.45
C PRO A 65 2.09 -1.04 2.58
N ASP A 66 0.98 -1.27 3.28
CA ASP A 66 0.48 -0.45 4.40
C ASP A 66 0.10 0.99 4.02
N LYS A 67 0.18 1.33 2.72
CA LYS A 67 -0.19 2.64 2.19
C LYS A 67 -1.19 2.54 1.03
N ASN A 68 -0.78 1.87 -0.04
CA ASN A 68 -1.65 1.60 -1.19
C ASN A 68 -2.22 0.19 -1.15
N LEU A 69 -1.53 -0.74 -0.51
CA LEU A 69 -1.90 -2.15 -0.43
C LEU A 69 -2.10 -2.50 1.04
N LEU A 70 -3.34 -2.72 1.43
CA LEU A 70 -3.74 -3.06 2.79
C LEU A 70 -4.11 -4.53 2.86
N ASP A 71 -3.55 -5.23 3.85
CA ASP A 71 -3.88 -6.63 4.10
C ASP A 71 -5.08 -6.69 5.06
N LEU A 72 -6.25 -7.06 4.53
CA LEU A 72 -7.48 -7.14 5.30
C LEU A 72 -7.65 -8.56 5.82
N SER A 73 -7.78 -8.71 7.15
CA SER A 73 -7.86 -10.02 7.81
C SER A 73 -9.28 -10.32 8.30
N PHE A 74 -9.85 -11.42 7.82
CA PHE A 74 -11.13 -11.95 8.27
C PHE A 74 -10.96 -12.72 9.58
N THR A 75 -11.95 -12.61 10.46
CA THR A 75 -12.01 -13.45 11.66
C THR A 75 -12.38 -14.90 11.30
N THR A 76 -12.04 -15.87 12.16
CA THR A 76 -12.47 -17.27 11.99
C THR A 76 -13.98 -17.41 11.86
N LYS A 77 -14.75 -16.56 12.57
CA LYS A 77 -16.22 -16.54 12.47
C LYS A 77 -16.69 -16.15 11.07
N GLN A 78 -16.03 -15.17 10.45
CA GLN A 78 -16.36 -14.75 9.09
C GLN A 78 -16.06 -15.85 8.07
N VAL A 79 -14.85 -16.41 8.14
CA VAL A 79 -14.43 -17.50 7.24
C VAL A 79 -15.32 -18.74 7.38
N ALA A 80 -15.86 -19.00 8.57
CA ALA A 80 -16.73 -20.14 8.81
C ALA A 80 -18.12 -19.99 8.17
N ASP A 81 -18.77 -18.82 8.31
CA ASP A 81 -20.19 -18.70 7.91
C ASP A 81 -20.73 -17.26 7.71
N SER A 82 -19.91 -16.27 7.33
CA SER A 82 -20.43 -14.93 7.02
C SER A 82 -20.87 -14.75 5.56
N ASP A 83 -21.82 -13.84 5.35
CA ASP A 83 -22.41 -13.59 4.02
C ASP A 83 -21.40 -12.97 3.05
N GLU A 84 -20.57 -12.06 3.54
CA GLU A 84 -19.54 -11.39 2.76
C GLU A 84 -18.45 -12.37 2.31
N HIS A 85 -17.99 -13.25 3.21
CA HIS A 85 -16.99 -14.27 2.86
C HIS A 85 -17.57 -15.30 1.89
N ARG A 86 -18.82 -15.75 2.11
CA ARG A 86 -19.51 -16.69 1.21
C ARG A 86 -19.67 -16.13 -0.20
N LEU A 87 -19.96 -14.83 -0.35
CA LEU A 87 -20.03 -14.18 -1.66
C LEU A 87 -18.67 -14.19 -2.38
N LEU A 88 -17.60 -13.81 -1.69
CA LEU A 88 -16.23 -13.82 -2.25
C LEU A 88 -15.78 -15.23 -2.62
N MET A 89 -16.08 -16.22 -1.78
CA MET A 89 -15.82 -17.64 -2.06
C MET A 89 -16.61 -18.13 -3.27
N ARG A 90 -17.90 -17.80 -3.37
CA ARG A 90 -18.73 -18.18 -4.52
C ARG A 90 -18.15 -17.65 -5.82
N LEU A 91 -17.82 -16.35 -5.88
CA LEU A 91 -17.20 -15.72 -7.04
C LEU A 91 -15.88 -16.40 -7.44
N ARG A 92 -15.05 -16.75 -6.47
CA ARG A 92 -13.78 -17.47 -6.69
C ARG A 92 -14.01 -18.88 -7.23
N GLU A 93 -14.88 -19.66 -6.59
CA GLU A 93 -15.13 -21.07 -6.90
C GLU A 93 -15.76 -21.25 -8.28
N THR A 94 -16.66 -20.34 -8.66
CA THR A 94 -17.29 -20.36 -9.98
C THR A 94 -16.43 -19.70 -11.05
N ALA A 95 -15.20 -19.30 -10.77
CA ALA A 95 -14.35 -18.55 -11.71
C ALA A 95 -15.05 -17.31 -12.31
N LEU A 96 -15.82 -16.62 -11.47
CA LEU A 96 -16.73 -15.52 -11.83
C LEU A 96 -17.86 -15.89 -12.80
N ASP A 97 -18.21 -17.15 -13.03
CA ASP A 97 -19.30 -17.52 -13.95
C ASP A 97 -20.71 -17.33 -13.35
N ASP A 98 -20.85 -17.27 -12.02
CA ASP A 98 -22.13 -16.99 -11.35
C ASP A 98 -22.57 -15.52 -11.49
N GLU A 99 -23.61 -15.29 -12.29
CA GLU A 99 -24.12 -13.94 -12.60
C GLU A 99 -24.80 -13.26 -11.41
N GLU A 100 -25.54 -14.00 -10.60
CA GLU A 100 -26.20 -13.45 -9.42
C GLU A 100 -25.17 -13.00 -8.39
N ALA A 101 -24.10 -13.79 -8.20
CA ALA A 101 -23.00 -13.42 -7.33
C ALA A 101 -22.27 -12.16 -7.84
N ARG A 102 -21.98 -12.06 -9.15
CA ARG A 102 -21.37 -10.86 -9.74
C ARG A 102 -22.28 -9.63 -9.55
N GLN A 103 -23.57 -9.77 -9.81
CA GLN A 103 -24.52 -8.67 -9.66
C GLN A 103 -24.62 -8.21 -8.20
N LYS A 104 -24.65 -9.14 -7.23
CA LYS A 104 -24.62 -8.80 -5.81
C LYS A 104 -23.36 -8.02 -5.43
N LEU A 105 -22.19 -8.44 -5.93
CA LEU A 105 -20.95 -7.71 -5.72
C LEU A 105 -21.01 -6.31 -6.33
N PHE A 106 -21.45 -6.18 -7.59
CA PHE A 106 -21.56 -4.87 -8.24
C PHE A 106 -22.49 -3.93 -7.47
N GLN A 107 -23.66 -4.39 -7.05
CA GLN A 107 -24.59 -3.57 -6.27
C GLN A 107 -24.02 -3.17 -4.90
N THR A 108 -23.27 -4.07 -4.25
CA THR A 108 -22.60 -3.77 -2.99
C THR A 108 -21.56 -2.65 -3.17
N ILE A 109 -20.76 -2.72 -4.24
CA ILE A 109 -19.77 -1.68 -4.57
C ILE A 109 -20.48 -0.36 -4.90
N ILE A 110 -21.52 -0.39 -5.76
CA ILE A 110 -22.28 0.80 -6.17
C ILE A 110 -22.88 1.52 -4.97
N GLY A 111 -23.39 0.78 -3.97
CA GLY A 111 -23.95 1.37 -2.76
C GLY A 111 -22.93 1.94 -1.78
N ALA A 112 -21.65 1.62 -1.94
CA ALA A 112 -20.59 1.98 -1.00
C ALA A 112 -19.60 3.04 -1.54
N VAL A 113 -19.49 3.17 -2.85
CA VAL A 113 -18.61 4.16 -3.49
C VAL A 113 -19.36 5.44 -3.86
N SER A 114 -18.68 6.58 -3.77
CA SER A 114 -19.20 7.87 -4.22
C SER A 114 -18.23 8.48 -5.22
N PHE A 115 -18.61 8.48 -6.50
CA PHE A 115 -17.84 9.13 -7.56
C PHE A 115 -18.58 10.35 -8.10
N GLU A 116 -17.86 11.45 -8.30
CA GLU A 116 -18.39 12.63 -9.01
C GLU A 116 -18.69 12.33 -10.49
N GLU A 117 -17.94 11.38 -11.04
CA GLU A 117 -17.99 10.95 -12.43
C GLU A 117 -18.59 9.53 -12.54
N ASN A 118 -18.86 9.10 -13.77
CA ASN A 118 -19.19 7.70 -14.02
C ASN A 118 -18.01 6.82 -13.62
N PHE A 119 -18.27 5.55 -13.33
CA PHE A 119 -17.22 4.61 -12.95
C PHE A 119 -17.48 3.22 -13.52
N LEU A 120 -16.42 2.44 -13.62
CA LEU A 120 -16.40 1.10 -14.18
C LEU A 120 -15.85 0.14 -13.12
N ILE A 121 -16.62 -0.88 -12.79
CA ILE A 121 -16.17 -2.00 -11.95
C ILE A 121 -15.75 -3.13 -12.88
N LEU A 122 -14.53 -3.64 -12.73
CA LEU A 122 -13.98 -4.74 -13.52
C LEU A 122 -13.60 -5.91 -12.62
N LEU A 123 -13.92 -7.13 -13.08
CA LEU A 123 -13.54 -8.38 -12.44
C LEU A 123 -12.79 -9.26 -13.43
N ALA A 124 -11.73 -9.90 -12.96
CA ALA A 124 -11.03 -10.96 -13.68
C ALA A 124 -10.64 -12.09 -12.74
N HIS A 125 -10.81 -13.33 -13.18
CA HIS A 125 -10.42 -14.54 -12.46
C HIS A 125 -9.17 -15.15 -13.09
N GLU A 126 -8.36 -15.79 -12.24
CA GLU A 126 -7.11 -16.39 -12.64
C GLU A 126 -6.87 -17.72 -11.89
N ARG A 127 -6.24 -18.68 -12.57
CA ARG A 127 -5.69 -19.89 -11.97
C ARG A 127 -4.19 -19.95 -12.24
N TYR A 128 -3.43 -19.88 -11.15
CA TYR A 128 -1.98 -19.87 -11.19
C TYR A 128 -1.42 -21.21 -10.72
N ASP A 129 -0.75 -21.94 -11.61
CA ASP A 129 0.11 -23.05 -11.22
C ASP A 129 1.37 -22.52 -10.53
N VAL A 130 1.39 -22.57 -9.21
CA VAL A 130 2.49 -22.10 -8.37
C VAL A 130 3.64 -23.10 -8.49
N PRO A 131 4.78 -22.73 -9.12
CA PRO A 131 5.90 -23.63 -9.23
C PRO A 131 6.53 -23.84 -7.86
N PHE A 132 6.91 -25.09 -7.55
CA PHE A 132 7.67 -25.37 -6.35
C PHE A 132 9.04 -24.71 -6.45
N LYS A 133 9.39 -23.91 -5.43
CA LYS A 133 10.72 -23.31 -5.28
C LYS A 133 11.34 -23.87 -4.01
N ALA A 134 12.49 -24.52 -4.13
CA ALA A 134 13.32 -24.84 -2.98
C ALA A 134 13.85 -23.54 -2.33
N LYS A 135 14.30 -23.61 -1.06
CA LYS A 135 14.79 -22.45 -0.29
C LYS A 135 15.99 -21.73 -0.96
N ASP A 136 16.66 -22.39 -1.88
CA ASP A 136 17.77 -21.85 -2.70
C ASP A 136 17.30 -21.24 -4.03
N GLY A 137 15.99 -21.23 -4.30
CA GLY A 137 15.40 -20.70 -5.53
C GLY A 137 15.37 -21.69 -6.70
N ALA A 138 15.83 -22.94 -6.52
CA ALA A 138 15.74 -23.97 -7.56
C ALA A 138 14.28 -24.39 -7.80
N LYS A 139 13.89 -24.48 -9.08
CA LYS A 139 12.58 -24.99 -9.49
C LYS A 139 12.61 -26.53 -9.46
N LEU A 140 11.62 -27.14 -8.84
CA LEU A 140 11.37 -28.58 -8.91
C LEU A 140 9.98 -28.81 -9.52
N ASP A 141 9.86 -29.75 -10.46
CA ASP A 141 8.70 -29.90 -11.35
C ASP A 141 7.49 -30.61 -10.72
N ASP A 142 7.60 -31.16 -9.50
CA ASP A 142 6.74 -32.28 -9.07
C ASP A 142 5.69 -31.92 -8.00
N GLY A 143 5.35 -30.64 -7.84
CA GLY A 143 4.29 -30.20 -6.91
C GLY A 143 3.76 -28.81 -7.22
N SER A 144 2.77 -28.72 -8.11
CA SER A 144 2.06 -27.47 -8.39
C SER A 144 0.88 -27.29 -7.43
N GLU A 145 0.93 -26.27 -6.59
CA GLU A 145 -0.28 -25.75 -5.95
C GLU A 145 -1.00 -24.86 -6.96
N VAL A 146 -2.30 -25.07 -7.18
CA VAL A 146 -3.10 -24.19 -8.05
C VAL A 146 -3.73 -23.10 -7.20
N PHE A 147 -3.19 -21.89 -7.31
CA PHE A 147 -3.72 -20.72 -6.67
C PHE A 147 -4.82 -20.09 -7.53
N SER A 148 -6.06 -20.19 -7.09
CA SER A 148 -7.24 -19.62 -7.76
C SER A 148 -7.69 -18.35 -7.05
N TYR A 149 -7.77 -17.23 -7.77
CA TYR A 149 -8.09 -15.91 -7.23
C TYR A 149 -8.83 -15.05 -8.25
N PHE A 150 -9.46 -13.98 -7.79
CA PHE A 150 -9.96 -12.93 -8.67
C PHE A 150 -9.51 -11.55 -8.20
N VAL A 151 -9.50 -10.62 -9.15
CA VAL A 151 -9.15 -9.21 -8.92
C VAL A 151 -10.35 -8.35 -9.29
N CYS A 152 -10.68 -7.41 -8.42
CA CYS A 152 -11.64 -6.35 -8.65
C CYS A 152 -10.91 -5.02 -8.79
N ALA A 153 -11.32 -4.20 -9.75
CA ALA A 153 -10.82 -2.85 -9.96
C ALA A 153 -11.99 -1.88 -10.17
N VAL A 154 -11.99 -0.76 -9.45
CA VAL A 154 -12.99 0.30 -9.57
C VAL A 154 -12.30 1.52 -10.19
N CYS A 155 -12.68 1.82 -11.43
CA CYS A 155 -12.05 2.83 -12.26
C CYS A 155 -12.99 4.03 -12.49
N PRO A 156 -12.54 5.28 -12.30
CA PRO A 156 -13.28 6.44 -12.77
C PRO A 156 -13.36 6.41 -14.30
N VAL A 157 -14.44 6.94 -14.86
CA VAL A 157 -14.67 7.00 -16.30
C VAL A 157 -14.92 8.46 -16.69
N LYS A 158 -13.98 9.01 -17.46
CA LYS A 158 -13.98 10.41 -17.88
C LYS A 158 -14.38 10.53 -19.34
N PRO A 159 -15.03 11.64 -19.75
CA PRO A 159 -15.13 11.97 -21.16
C PRO A 159 -13.72 12.02 -21.77
N GLY A 160 -13.55 11.35 -22.90
CA GLY A 160 -12.34 11.43 -23.70
C GLY A 160 -12.11 12.88 -24.12
N ARG A 161 -10.83 13.29 -24.17
CA ARG A 161 -10.48 14.63 -24.66
C ARG A 161 -11.02 14.80 -26.08
N GLU A 162 -11.71 15.91 -26.30
CA GLU A 162 -12.09 16.32 -27.65
C GLU A 162 -10.84 16.66 -28.46
N LEU A 163 -10.74 16.06 -29.64
CA LEU A 163 -9.61 16.24 -30.53
C LEU A 163 -10.11 16.53 -31.94
N LEU A 164 -9.56 17.58 -32.55
CA LEU A 164 -9.73 17.85 -33.97
C LEU A 164 -8.97 16.77 -34.75
N SER A 165 -9.70 15.84 -35.36
CA SER A 165 -9.14 14.64 -36.00
C SER A 165 -9.45 14.63 -37.49
N TYR A 166 -8.50 14.16 -38.30
CA TYR A 166 -8.70 13.98 -39.74
C TYR A 166 -9.58 12.76 -40.00
N ILE A 167 -10.71 12.94 -40.69
CA ILE A 167 -11.60 11.86 -41.13
C ILE A 167 -11.23 11.52 -42.58
N ALA A 168 -10.61 10.35 -42.78
CA ALA A 168 -10.09 9.94 -44.08
C ALA A 168 -11.20 9.82 -45.14
N GLU A 169 -12.40 9.41 -44.75
CA GLU A 169 -13.56 9.28 -45.62
C GLU A 169 -14.05 10.63 -46.16
N GLU A 170 -14.03 11.67 -45.32
CA GLU A 170 -14.54 13.01 -45.64
C GLU A 170 -13.44 13.96 -46.14
N LYS A 171 -12.17 13.56 -45.99
CA LYS A 171 -10.97 14.35 -46.28
C LYS A 171 -10.94 15.70 -45.56
N THR A 172 -11.61 15.79 -44.42
CA THR A 172 -11.78 17.00 -43.60
C THR A 172 -11.45 16.72 -42.13
N PHE A 173 -11.18 17.79 -41.38
CA PHE A 173 -11.00 17.70 -39.93
C PHE A 173 -12.32 17.96 -39.21
N HIS A 174 -12.66 17.09 -38.27
CA HIS A 174 -13.85 17.24 -37.42
C HIS A 174 -13.48 17.08 -35.95
N ASN A 175 -14.20 17.78 -35.07
CA ASN A 175 -14.10 17.52 -33.64
C ASN A 175 -14.67 16.11 -33.39
N ARG A 176 -13.84 15.22 -32.84
CA ARG A 176 -14.26 13.93 -32.30
C ARG A 176 -13.99 13.90 -30.80
N SER A 177 -15.02 13.55 -30.04
CA SER A 177 -14.82 13.01 -28.70
C SER A 177 -14.42 11.54 -28.83
N ALA A 178 -13.40 11.12 -28.07
CA ALA A 178 -13.00 9.71 -27.97
C ALA A 178 -13.97 8.84 -27.14
N GLY A 179 -15.20 9.32 -26.92
CA GLY A 179 -16.20 8.64 -26.10
C GLY A 179 -15.88 8.74 -24.62
N TRP A 180 -15.99 7.62 -23.91
CA TRP A 180 -15.72 7.52 -22.48
C TRP A 180 -14.48 6.67 -22.25
N ALA A 181 -13.54 7.16 -21.44
CA ALA A 181 -12.28 6.50 -21.16
C ALA A 181 -12.21 6.11 -19.69
N ALA A 182 -12.01 4.82 -19.42
CA ALA A 182 -11.70 4.34 -18.09
C ALA A 182 -10.30 4.79 -17.67
N GLY A 183 -10.19 5.37 -16.48
CA GLY A 183 -8.95 5.69 -15.81
C GLY A 183 -8.32 4.46 -15.13
N MET A 184 -7.18 4.69 -14.49
CA MET A 184 -6.59 3.71 -13.57
C MET A 184 -7.46 3.56 -12.33
N PRO A 185 -7.46 2.38 -11.67
CA PRO A 185 -8.33 2.16 -10.52
C PRO A 185 -8.01 3.10 -9.36
N GLU A 186 -9.06 3.58 -8.72
CA GLU A 186 -9.01 4.35 -7.47
C GLU A 186 -9.09 3.43 -6.25
N ALA A 187 -9.86 2.35 -6.37
CA ALA A 187 -9.93 1.27 -5.40
C ALA A 187 -9.96 -0.08 -6.10
N GLY A 188 -9.64 -1.14 -5.38
CA GLY A 188 -9.66 -2.50 -5.90
C GLY A 188 -9.29 -3.51 -4.84
N PHE A 189 -9.36 -4.79 -5.16
CA PHE A 189 -8.90 -5.84 -4.26
C PHE A 189 -8.59 -7.14 -4.99
N LEU A 190 -7.83 -8.01 -4.33
CA LEU A 190 -7.59 -9.39 -4.72
C LEU A 190 -8.03 -10.32 -3.61
N PHE A 191 -8.82 -11.32 -3.98
CA PHE A 191 -9.28 -12.36 -3.07
C PHE A 191 -9.15 -13.76 -3.70
N PRO A 192 -8.71 -14.77 -2.92
CA PRO A 192 -8.12 -14.67 -1.57
C PRO A 192 -6.66 -14.19 -1.64
N ALA A 193 -6.03 -13.87 -0.52
CA ALA A 193 -4.62 -13.49 -0.50
C ALA A 193 -3.69 -14.67 -0.87
N PHE A 194 -2.48 -14.33 -1.29
CA PHE A 194 -1.40 -15.27 -1.65
C PHE A 194 -0.24 -15.13 -0.66
N ASP A 195 -0.20 -15.99 0.34
CA ASP A 195 0.77 -15.94 1.44
C ASP A 195 1.51 -17.27 1.59
N GLY A 196 2.82 -17.22 1.81
CA GLY A 196 3.65 -18.41 1.90
C GLY A 196 3.64 -19.24 0.61
N ARG A 197 3.39 -18.58 -0.52
CA ARG A 197 3.11 -19.21 -1.83
C ARG A 197 1.86 -20.11 -1.85
N ARG A 198 0.89 -19.87 -0.97
CA ARG A 198 -0.34 -20.66 -0.85
C ARG A 198 -1.60 -19.80 -0.84
N THR A 199 -2.75 -20.45 -1.01
CA THR A 199 -4.06 -19.82 -0.82
C THR A 199 -4.28 -19.44 0.66
N ASN A 200 -4.51 -18.15 0.96
CA ASN A 200 -4.93 -17.70 2.28
C ASN A 200 -6.36 -17.13 2.26
N LEU A 201 -7.33 -17.93 2.69
CA LEU A 201 -8.76 -17.56 2.74
C LEU A 201 -9.10 -16.58 3.87
N TYR A 202 -8.19 -16.36 4.81
CA TYR A 202 -8.37 -15.41 5.92
C TYR A 202 -7.98 -13.99 5.54
N ASN A 203 -7.42 -13.78 4.35
CA ASN A 203 -6.92 -12.47 3.96
C ASN A 203 -7.40 -12.05 2.57
N CYS A 204 -7.53 -10.74 2.40
CA CYS A 204 -7.82 -10.06 1.15
C CYS A 204 -6.84 -8.91 0.97
N LEU A 205 -6.24 -8.78 -0.21
CA LEU A 205 -5.36 -7.64 -0.50
C LEU A 205 -6.21 -6.50 -1.07
N PHE A 206 -6.44 -5.46 -0.28
CA PHE A 206 -7.15 -4.26 -0.72
C PHE A 206 -6.17 -3.24 -1.31
N TYR A 207 -6.58 -2.58 -2.39
CA TYR A 207 -5.84 -1.51 -3.04
C TYR A 207 -6.58 -0.19 -2.94
N THR A 208 -5.84 0.85 -2.58
CA THR A 208 -6.24 2.25 -2.66
C THR A 208 -5.20 3.06 -3.43
N HIS A 209 -5.69 3.95 -4.30
CA HIS A 209 -4.85 4.89 -5.03
C HIS A 209 -4.17 5.89 -4.10
N SER A 210 -4.84 6.31 -3.02
CA SER A 210 -4.37 7.34 -2.09
C SER A 210 -4.64 6.94 -0.64
N SER A 211 -3.64 7.11 0.24
CA SER A 211 -3.82 6.89 1.68
C SER A 211 -4.77 7.87 2.34
N GLY A 212 -5.07 9.01 1.69
CA GLY A 212 -6.07 9.96 2.16
C GLY A 212 -7.49 9.75 1.60
N ALA A 213 -7.71 8.69 0.80
CA ALA A 213 -9.04 8.38 0.29
C ALA A 213 -9.86 7.66 1.36
N ASP A 214 -11.12 8.07 1.53
CA ASP A 214 -12.06 7.41 2.42
C ASP A 214 -12.56 6.11 1.79
N ASN A 215 -11.90 5.01 2.14
CA ASN A 215 -12.23 3.67 1.67
C ASN A 215 -13.01 2.86 2.71
N GLN A 216 -13.24 3.42 3.91
CA GLN A 216 -13.90 2.71 5.01
C GLN A 216 -15.30 2.23 4.61
N PRO A 217 -16.16 3.04 3.94
CA PRO A 217 -17.48 2.57 3.50
C PRO A 217 -17.42 1.36 2.57
N LEU A 218 -16.46 1.34 1.65
CA LEU A 218 -16.27 0.22 0.72
C LEU A 218 -15.75 -1.03 1.44
N ILE A 219 -14.80 -0.87 2.35
CA ILE A 219 -14.24 -1.97 3.15
C ILE A 219 -15.32 -2.56 4.06
N ASP A 220 -16.09 -1.71 4.74
CA ASP A 220 -17.19 -2.13 5.61
C ASP A 220 -18.29 -2.83 4.83
N ALA A 221 -18.63 -2.38 3.62
CA ALA A 221 -19.66 -3.02 2.80
C ALA A 221 -19.23 -4.38 2.22
N LEU A 222 -17.94 -4.55 1.90
CA LEU A 222 -17.44 -5.76 1.23
C LEU A 222 -16.86 -6.81 2.15
N PHE A 223 -16.24 -6.39 3.26
CA PHE A 223 -15.39 -7.26 4.07
C PHE A 223 -15.80 -7.29 5.54
N HIS A 224 -16.51 -6.26 6.02
CA HIS A 224 -16.96 -6.16 7.41
C HIS A 224 -15.78 -6.27 8.40
N VAL A 225 -14.65 -5.66 8.07
CA VAL A 225 -13.42 -5.66 8.89
C VAL A 225 -12.94 -4.23 9.11
N GLN A 226 -12.21 -4.03 10.20
CA GLN A 226 -11.45 -2.80 10.38
C GLN A 226 -10.11 -2.93 9.64
N PRO A 227 -9.77 -2.00 8.73
CA PRO A 227 -8.46 -2.03 8.08
C PRO A 227 -7.34 -1.77 9.09
N PRO A 228 -6.11 -2.23 8.80
CA PRO A 228 -4.96 -1.88 9.62
C PRO A 228 -4.73 -0.36 9.62
N MET A 229 -4.19 0.15 10.73
CA MET A 229 -3.81 1.56 10.84
C MET A 229 -2.92 1.97 9.66
N PRO A 230 -3.24 3.04 8.91
CA PRO A 230 -2.43 3.50 7.78
C PRO A 230 -0.99 3.83 8.18
N ALA A 231 -0.03 3.62 7.28
CA ALA A 231 1.39 3.88 7.56
C ALA A 231 1.70 5.31 8.04
N ASP A 232 0.99 6.32 7.52
CA ASP A 232 1.18 7.71 7.93
C ASP A 232 0.67 7.94 9.37
N GLU A 233 -0.44 7.30 9.77
CA GLU A 233 -0.99 7.35 11.13
C GLU A 233 -0.15 6.51 12.11
N GLN A 234 0.40 5.37 11.68
CA GLN A 234 1.35 4.58 12.48
C GLN A 234 2.56 5.42 12.88
N ARG A 235 3.11 6.22 11.94
CA ARG A 235 4.25 7.10 12.20
C ARG A 235 3.95 8.17 13.24
N ASP A 236 2.81 8.83 13.09
CA ASP A 236 2.40 9.92 13.97
C ASP A 236 2.08 9.39 15.37
N THR A 237 1.40 8.24 15.44
CA THR A 237 1.10 7.52 16.68
C THR A 237 2.37 7.07 17.39
N PHE A 238 3.31 6.45 16.67
CA PHE A 238 4.60 6.03 17.23
C PHE A 238 5.40 7.23 17.77
N SER A 239 5.41 8.34 17.02
CA SER A 239 6.05 9.59 17.46
C SER A 239 5.39 10.16 18.73
N GLY A 240 4.07 10.08 18.82
CA GLY A 240 3.31 10.45 20.01
C GLY A 240 3.63 9.58 21.22
N VAL A 241 3.65 8.25 21.03
CA VAL A 241 3.98 7.26 22.08
C VAL A 241 5.41 7.48 22.58
N LEU A 242 6.40 7.63 21.70
CA LEU A 242 7.78 7.92 22.10
C LEU A 242 7.86 9.20 22.94
N ARG A 243 7.23 10.29 22.47
CA ARG A 243 7.26 11.58 23.16
C ARG A 243 6.61 11.51 24.54
N ASN A 244 5.42 10.92 24.61
CA ASN A 244 4.62 10.88 25.83
C ASN A 244 5.17 9.90 26.88
N ALA A 245 5.81 8.82 26.43
CA ALA A 245 6.39 7.83 27.32
C ALA A 245 7.76 8.27 27.87
N LEU A 246 8.61 8.84 27.02
CA LEU A 246 9.97 9.24 27.42
C LEU A 246 9.99 10.57 28.19
N ASP A 247 9.06 11.49 27.90
CA ASP A 247 8.94 12.80 28.53
C ASP A 247 10.28 13.56 28.60
N ASP A 248 10.88 13.71 29.78
CA ASP A 248 12.15 14.39 30.01
C ASP A 248 13.38 13.63 29.44
N GLU A 249 13.28 12.32 29.27
CA GLU A 249 14.32 11.49 28.63
C GLU A 249 14.24 11.51 27.09
N CYS A 250 13.22 12.17 26.51
CA CYS A 250 13.05 12.32 25.07
C CYS A 250 14.05 13.34 24.47
N SER A 251 15.32 12.96 24.38
CA SER A 251 16.39 13.79 23.82
C SER A 251 16.61 13.55 22.31
N LEU A 252 17.24 14.53 21.63
CA LEU A 252 17.63 14.37 20.22
C LEU A 252 18.50 13.12 20.01
N ALA A 253 19.44 12.88 20.91
CA ALA A 253 20.35 11.73 20.85
C ALA A 253 19.59 10.39 20.91
N VAL A 254 18.64 10.26 21.85
CA VAL A 254 17.81 9.06 22.00
C VAL A 254 16.97 8.84 20.73
N VAL A 255 16.29 9.88 20.23
CA VAL A 255 15.46 9.77 19.02
C VAL A 255 16.29 9.43 17.78
N GLN A 256 17.49 10.01 17.64
CA GLN A 256 18.42 9.68 16.56
C GLN A 256 18.90 8.23 16.64
N GLN A 257 19.21 7.73 17.83
CA GLN A 257 19.67 6.36 18.04
C GLN A 257 18.55 5.34 17.76
N VAL A 258 17.32 5.59 18.24
CA VAL A 258 16.14 4.75 17.91
C VAL A 258 15.92 4.69 16.40
N ARG A 259 16.00 5.86 15.73
CA ARG A 259 15.88 5.94 14.28
C ARG A 259 17.00 5.16 13.57
N GLN A 260 18.23 5.24 14.06
CA GLN A 260 19.38 4.53 13.49
C GLN A 260 19.20 3.01 13.60
N GLU A 261 18.82 2.50 14.77
CA GLU A 261 18.61 1.06 14.98
C GLU A 261 17.48 0.52 14.08
N ILE A 262 16.39 1.27 13.94
CA ILE A 262 15.30 0.92 13.03
C ILE A 262 15.78 0.91 11.57
N LYS A 263 16.61 1.87 11.17
CA LYS A 263 17.19 1.92 9.82
C LYS A 263 18.12 0.73 9.57
N ASP A 264 19.00 0.43 10.51
CA ASP A 264 19.96 -0.69 10.40
C ASP A 264 19.23 -2.03 10.26
N ARG A 265 18.13 -2.20 10.99
CA ARG A 265 17.23 -3.36 10.83
C ARG A 265 16.58 -3.42 9.44
N ILE A 266 16.14 -2.27 8.91
CA ILE A 266 15.58 -2.17 7.55
C ILE A 266 16.64 -2.52 6.48
N ASP A 267 17.88 -2.08 6.67
CA ASP A 267 18.99 -2.28 5.72
C ASP A 267 19.48 -3.74 5.78
N ALA A 268 19.69 -4.29 6.98
CA ALA A 268 20.08 -5.69 7.17
C ALA A 268 19.07 -6.67 6.54
N TRP A 269 17.77 -6.40 6.67
CA TRP A 269 16.73 -7.20 6.02
C TRP A 269 16.79 -7.11 4.48
N GLN A 270 17.08 -5.93 3.93
CA GLN A 270 17.24 -5.74 2.48
C GLN A 270 18.45 -6.48 1.93
N GLU A 271 19.58 -6.40 2.62
CA GLU A 271 20.83 -7.08 2.25
C GLU A 271 20.70 -8.60 2.32
N ALA A 272 20.05 -9.11 3.37
CA ALA A 272 19.77 -10.53 3.54
C ALA A 272 18.83 -11.08 2.44
N LYS A 273 18.14 -10.21 1.69
CA LYS A 273 17.11 -10.57 0.71
C LYS A 273 16.09 -11.55 1.29
N SER A 274 15.80 -11.43 2.59
CA SER A 274 14.93 -12.36 3.31
C SER A 274 13.54 -12.44 2.66
N ASP A 275 12.93 -13.62 2.71
CA ASP A 275 11.52 -13.82 2.36
C ASP A 275 10.59 -13.56 3.56
N ASP A 276 11.16 -13.47 4.77
CA ASP A 276 10.39 -13.20 5.99
C ASP A 276 9.85 -11.76 6.01
N PRO A 277 8.67 -11.53 6.59
CA PRO A 277 8.10 -10.20 6.69
C PRO A 277 9.00 -9.29 7.55
N LEU A 278 9.24 -8.07 7.06
CA LEU A 278 9.96 -7.05 7.82
C LEU A 278 9.04 -6.46 8.89
N VAL A 279 9.21 -6.92 10.12
CA VAL A 279 8.40 -6.51 11.27
C VAL A 279 9.27 -6.10 12.46
N VAL A 280 8.71 -5.28 13.35
CA VAL A 280 9.25 -4.96 14.67
C VAL A 280 8.13 -4.94 15.71
N SER A 281 8.36 -5.53 16.88
CA SER A 281 7.40 -5.54 17.99
C SER A 281 7.67 -4.42 19.01
N GLY A 282 6.70 -4.16 19.88
CA GLY A 282 6.87 -3.24 21.01
C GLY A 282 8.00 -3.65 21.96
N ASP A 283 8.17 -4.96 22.21
CA ASP A 283 9.26 -5.48 23.05
C ASP A 283 10.63 -5.23 22.42
N GLU A 284 10.77 -5.47 21.11
CA GLU A 284 12.02 -5.18 20.41
C GLU A 284 12.35 -3.68 20.46
N LEU A 285 11.35 -2.80 20.33
CA LEU A 285 11.54 -1.35 20.48
C LEU A 285 11.93 -0.96 21.92
N LYS A 286 11.45 -1.68 22.93
CA LYS A 286 11.89 -1.46 24.33
C LYS A 286 13.35 -1.85 24.52
N ASP A 287 13.81 -2.91 23.88
CA ASP A 287 15.23 -3.31 23.90
C ASP A 287 16.10 -2.25 23.21
N VAL A 288 15.61 -1.64 22.12
CA VAL A 288 16.27 -0.48 21.50
C VAL A 288 16.39 0.67 22.49
N LEU A 289 15.31 1.04 23.18
CA LEU A 289 15.32 2.11 24.19
C LEU A 289 16.28 1.82 25.35
N GLU A 290 16.44 0.55 25.74
CA GLU A 290 17.42 0.15 26.76
C GLU A 290 18.85 0.44 26.33
N SER A 291 19.19 0.09 25.08
CA SER A 291 20.52 0.39 24.52
C SER A 291 20.77 1.89 24.34
N CYS A 292 19.70 2.70 24.31
CA CYS A 292 19.77 4.17 24.30
C CYS A 292 19.93 4.77 25.71
N GLY A 293 19.96 3.95 26.77
CA GLY A 293 20.10 4.40 28.16
C GLY A 293 18.81 4.94 28.78
N VAL A 294 17.64 4.62 28.22
CA VAL A 294 16.34 5.00 28.78
C VAL A 294 16.03 4.18 30.04
N SER A 295 15.53 4.85 31.08
CA SER A 295 15.19 4.22 32.35
C SER A 295 14.09 3.15 32.22
N GLU A 296 14.11 2.15 33.11
CA GLU A 296 13.15 1.05 33.10
C GLU A 296 11.70 1.55 33.22
N ASP A 297 11.44 2.54 34.08
CA ASP A 297 10.12 3.13 34.29
C ASP A 297 9.54 3.70 32.97
N LYS A 298 10.35 4.46 32.21
CA LYS A 298 9.94 5.05 30.93
C LYS A 298 9.75 3.98 29.85
N ARG A 299 10.59 2.94 29.83
CA ARG A 299 10.42 1.79 28.91
C ARG A 299 9.14 1.01 29.19
N MET A 300 8.75 0.86 30.45
CA MET A 300 7.48 0.24 30.83
C MET A 300 6.28 1.12 30.41
N GLN A 301 6.39 2.44 30.60
CA GLN A 301 5.39 3.39 30.12
C GLN A 301 5.26 3.36 28.58
N PHE A 302 6.37 3.26 27.86
CA PHE A 302 6.38 3.11 26.40
C PHE A 302 5.65 1.84 25.97
N GLY A 303 5.95 0.70 26.60
CA GLY A 303 5.28 -0.57 26.31
C GLY A 303 3.77 -0.50 26.51
N ALA A 304 3.32 0.07 27.64
CA ALA A 304 1.89 0.21 27.93
C ALA A 304 1.17 1.10 26.91
N GLN A 305 1.75 2.26 26.54
CA GLN A 305 1.17 3.15 25.55
C GLN A 305 1.22 2.57 24.13
N PHE A 306 2.26 1.79 23.81
CA PHE A 306 2.37 1.07 22.54
C PHE A 306 1.26 0.03 22.41
N ASP A 307 1.06 -0.80 23.44
CA ASP A 307 0.00 -1.81 23.47
C ASP A 307 -1.41 -1.18 23.43
N GLU A 308 -1.61 -0.03 24.08
CA GLU A 308 -2.87 0.72 24.03
C GLU A 308 -3.14 1.27 22.62
N SER A 309 -2.11 1.79 21.95
CA SER A 309 -2.26 2.46 20.65
C SER A 309 -2.33 1.51 19.47
N PHE A 310 -1.57 0.41 19.50
CA PHE A 310 -1.43 -0.54 18.39
C PHE A 310 -2.06 -1.91 18.67
N GLY A 311 -2.41 -2.19 19.93
CA GLY A 311 -2.87 -3.50 20.39
C GLY A 311 -1.74 -4.34 20.99
N GLY A 312 -2.07 -5.10 22.05
CA GLY A 312 -1.11 -5.97 22.72
C GLY A 312 -0.48 -7.02 21.78
N GLY A 313 0.84 -7.02 21.68
CA GLY A 313 1.58 -7.92 20.79
C GLY A 313 1.58 -7.50 19.32
N ALA A 314 1.22 -6.24 19.01
CA ALA A 314 1.29 -5.71 17.67
C ALA A 314 2.71 -5.79 17.09
N VAL A 315 2.77 -6.17 15.81
CA VAL A 315 3.98 -6.17 15.00
C VAL A 315 3.81 -5.17 13.86
N LEU A 316 4.70 -4.19 13.79
CA LEU A 316 4.61 -3.08 12.84
C LEU A 316 5.70 -3.20 11.79
N ASN A 317 5.45 -2.66 10.60
CA ASN A 317 6.47 -2.51 9.59
C ASN A 317 7.37 -1.32 9.97
N PRO A 318 8.68 -1.53 10.21
CA PRO A 318 9.59 -0.46 10.63
C PRO A 318 9.65 0.72 9.64
N ARG A 319 9.33 0.49 8.36
CA ARG A 319 9.23 1.57 7.34
C ARG A 319 8.06 2.52 7.57
N ASN A 320 7.06 2.10 8.35
CA ASN A 320 5.94 2.96 8.73
C ASN A 320 6.27 3.80 9.97
N LEU A 321 7.29 3.42 10.75
CA LEU A 321 7.67 4.12 11.98
C LEU A 321 8.58 5.32 11.72
N ILE A 322 9.45 5.23 10.70
CA ILE A 322 10.42 6.29 10.38
C ILE A 322 10.48 6.56 8.87
N ASP A 323 10.70 7.83 8.49
CA ASP A 323 11.06 8.17 7.10
C ASP A 323 12.56 7.99 6.91
N VAL A 324 13.03 6.83 6.43
CA VAL A 324 14.45 6.57 6.20
C VAL A 324 15.11 7.54 5.21
N LYS A 325 14.33 8.20 4.33
CA LYS A 325 14.85 9.09 3.27
C LYS A 325 14.99 10.53 3.71
N LYS A 326 14.33 10.94 4.80
CA LYS A 326 14.35 12.31 5.29
C LYS A 326 14.60 12.37 6.78
N CYS A 327 15.53 13.22 7.18
CA CYS A 327 15.70 13.65 8.56
C CYS A 327 15.40 15.15 8.60
N VAL A 328 14.32 15.53 9.29
CA VAL A 328 13.86 16.92 9.36
C VAL A 328 13.77 17.35 10.81
N VAL A 329 14.43 18.45 11.15
CA VAL A 329 14.35 19.10 12.45
C VAL A 329 13.57 20.39 12.29
N LYS A 330 12.50 20.56 13.08
CA LYS A 330 11.62 21.73 13.00
C LYS A 330 11.60 22.51 14.30
N THR A 331 11.64 23.83 14.16
CA THR A 331 11.17 24.80 15.15
C THR A 331 9.92 25.49 14.60
N PRO A 332 9.21 26.36 15.36
CA PRO A 332 8.02 27.04 14.85
C PRO A 332 8.23 27.78 13.52
N ASP A 333 9.41 28.38 13.33
CA ASP A 333 9.69 29.25 12.18
C ASP A 333 10.79 28.70 11.23
N VAL A 334 11.42 27.58 11.56
CA VAL A 334 12.55 27.03 10.79
C VAL A 334 12.40 25.52 10.58
N SER A 335 12.65 25.05 9.36
CA SER A 335 12.70 23.63 9.01
C SER A 335 14.05 23.30 8.40
N ILE A 336 14.83 22.48 9.09
CA ILE A 336 16.16 22.04 8.69
C ILE A 336 16.04 20.61 8.17
N THR A 337 16.43 20.35 6.92
CA THR A 337 16.51 18.98 6.38
C THR A 337 17.96 18.59 6.27
N VAL A 338 18.33 17.45 6.86
CA VAL A 338 19.69 16.91 6.79
C VAL A 338 19.72 15.55 6.11
N ASN A 339 20.90 15.19 5.61
CA ASN A 339 21.16 13.87 5.08
C ASN A 339 20.92 12.82 6.19
N PRO A 340 20.00 11.86 6.00
CA PRO A 340 19.73 10.80 6.98
C PRO A 340 20.95 9.96 7.38
N GLU A 341 21.95 9.84 6.50
CA GLU A 341 23.18 9.09 6.74
C GLU A 341 24.21 9.87 7.58
N ARG A 342 23.91 11.13 7.92
CA ARG A 342 24.78 12.02 8.68
C ARG A 342 24.06 12.61 9.90
N PRO A 343 23.55 11.78 10.83
CA PRO A 343 22.90 12.28 12.05
C PRO A 343 23.87 13.09 12.93
N ASP A 344 25.18 12.86 12.78
CA ASP A 344 26.27 13.54 13.46
C ASP A 344 26.36 15.05 13.14
N LEU A 345 25.67 15.52 12.10
CA LEU A 345 25.68 16.93 11.70
C LEU A 345 24.86 17.81 12.64
N ILE A 346 23.87 17.27 13.36
CA ILE A 346 22.99 18.05 14.21
C ILE A 346 23.24 17.75 15.68
N GLU A 347 23.44 18.80 16.47
CA GLU A 347 23.48 18.72 17.93
C GLU A 347 22.58 19.81 18.53
N THR A 348 21.99 19.56 19.71
CA THR A 348 21.33 20.62 20.48
C THR A 348 22.18 21.01 21.68
N ARG A 349 22.45 22.31 21.83
CA ARG A 349 23.25 22.82 22.95
C ARG A 349 22.59 24.04 23.58
N THR A 350 22.69 24.15 24.90
CA THR A 350 22.24 25.34 25.63
C THR A 350 23.43 26.27 25.85
N LEU A 351 23.36 27.47 25.27
CA LEU A 351 24.36 28.52 25.41
C LEU A 351 23.69 29.73 26.07
N GLY A 352 24.19 30.16 27.23
CA GLY A 352 23.61 31.32 27.95
C GLY A 352 22.13 31.16 28.35
N GLY A 353 21.65 29.94 28.57
CA GLY A 353 20.24 29.65 28.90
C GLY A 353 19.31 29.55 27.68
N VAL A 354 19.82 29.78 26.46
CA VAL A 354 19.06 29.65 25.21
C VAL A 354 19.45 28.33 24.54
N ARG A 355 18.47 27.57 24.07
CA ARG A 355 18.68 26.31 23.35
C ARG A 355 18.91 26.59 21.86
N TYR A 356 20.03 26.09 21.35
CA TYR A 356 20.42 26.18 19.94
C TYR A 356 20.37 24.80 19.29
N ILE A 357 20.10 24.80 17.99
CA ILE A 357 20.38 23.67 17.10
C ILE A 357 21.67 24.05 16.37
N LEU A 358 22.73 23.27 16.59
CA LEU A 358 24.02 23.43 15.96
C LEU A 358 24.10 22.48 14.77
N ILE A 359 24.55 23.00 13.63
CA ILE A 359 24.82 22.22 12.42
C ILE A 359 26.32 22.33 12.15
N LYS A 360 27.01 21.19 12.03
CA LYS A 360 28.42 21.18 11.63
C LYS A 360 28.58 21.71 10.21
N ALA A 361 29.46 22.67 10.03
CA ALA A 361 29.72 23.34 8.75
C ALA A 361 30.97 22.77 8.05
N ASP A 362 31.11 21.44 8.01
CA ASP A 362 32.35 20.76 7.56
C ASP A 362 32.63 20.93 6.06
N GLU A 363 31.61 21.17 5.24
CA GLU A 363 31.69 21.23 3.77
C GLU A 363 31.42 22.64 3.20
N GLY A 364 31.54 23.68 4.03
CA GLY A 364 31.22 25.07 3.68
C GLY A 364 29.75 25.44 3.93
N VAL A 365 29.45 26.74 3.84
CA VAL A 365 28.10 27.28 4.08
C VAL A 365 27.69 28.16 2.90
N GLU A 366 26.55 27.86 2.31
CA GLU A 366 25.96 28.66 1.24
C GLU A 366 24.71 29.42 1.73
N LEU A 367 24.57 30.67 1.31
CA LEU A 367 23.33 31.45 1.46
C LEU A 367 22.72 31.71 0.09
N ASN A 368 21.57 31.10 -0.21
CA ASN A 368 20.88 31.23 -1.50
C ASN A 368 21.79 30.95 -2.72
N GLY A 369 22.70 29.97 -2.61
CA GLY A 369 23.66 29.61 -3.64
C GLY A 369 24.91 30.51 -3.70
N ILE A 370 25.17 31.30 -2.66
CA ILE A 370 26.39 32.11 -2.52
C ILE A 370 27.25 31.50 -1.41
N ASP A 371 28.45 31.03 -1.76
CA ASP A 371 29.45 30.56 -0.81
C ASP A 371 29.85 31.66 0.17
N LEU A 372 29.76 31.37 1.47
CA LEU A 372 30.25 32.23 2.52
C LEU A 372 31.73 31.93 2.77
N ALA A 373 32.54 32.99 2.87
CA ALA A 373 33.93 32.84 3.30
C ALA A 373 33.99 32.37 4.76
N GLU A 374 34.87 31.42 5.06
CA GLU A 374 35.17 31.05 6.45
C GLU A 374 35.66 32.30 7.20
N GLU A 375 34.97 32.68 8.27
CA GLU A 375 35.45 33.74 9.15
C GLU A 375 36.76 33.25 9.79
N ALA A 376 37.86 33.95 9.51
CA ALA A 376 39.14 33.67 10.15
C ALA A 376 39.03 33.94 11.66
N GLU A 377 39.22 32.90 12.48
CA GLU A 377 39.25 32.98 13.95
C GLU A 377 40.26 34.00 14.50
#